data_AF-A0A5C1AEB6-F1
#
_entry.id   AF-A0A5C1AEB6-F1
#
_cell.length_a   1.000
_cell.length_b   1.000
_cell.length_c   1.000
_cell.angle_alpha   90.00
_cell.angle_beta   90.00
_cell.angle_gamma   90.00
#
_symmetry.space_group_name_H-M   'P 1'
#
loop_
_entity.id
_entity.type
_entity.pdbx_description
1 polymer ?
#
loop_
_entity_poly.entity_id
_entity_poly.type
_entity_poly.pdbx_seq_one_letter_code
_entity_poly.pdbx_strand_id
1 'polypeptide(L)' 'MPTTSLDTIRCSSLLAALAAPERLRIVRFLAAGPQNVSTIAKNLCIPNNNLSHHLATLTNANFLRREHRG' A
#
# COMPACT_ATOMS: atom_id res chain seq x y z
N MET A 1 13.77 -22.04 16.54
CA MET A 1 12.38 -22.17 17.02
C MET A 1 11.49 -21.35 16.09
N PRO A 2 10.47 -21.92 15.40
CA PRO A 2 9.61 -21.14 14.53
C PRO A 2 8.57 -20.39 15.38
N THR A 3 8.61 -19.07 15.36
CA THR A 3 7.65 -18.19 16.04
C THR A 3 6.36 -18.08 15.24
N THR A 4 5.56 -19.14 15.22
CA THR A 4 4.20 -19.13 14.64
C THR A 4 3.16 -18.72 15.68
N SER A 5 3.24 -17.47 16.13
CA SER A 5 2.07 -16.77 16.65
C SER A 5 2.12 -15.38 16.05
N LEU A 6 1.36 -15.18 14.97
CA LEU A 6 1.12 -13.86 14.44
C LEU A 6 0.37 -13.09 15.53
N ASP A 7 1.03 -12.10 16.13
CA ASP A 7 0.41 -11.17 17.07
C ASP A 7 -0.90 -10.66 16.43
N THR A 8 -2.03 -10.99 17.05
CA THR A 8 -3.36 -10.72 16.51
C THR A 8 -3.57 -9.22 16.28
N ILE A 9 -2.98 -8.36 17.13
CA ILE A 9 -3.07 -6.90 17.01
C ILE A 9 -2.28 -6.45 15.78
N ARG A 10 -1.08 -6.99 15.58
CA ARG A 10 -0.26 -6.69 14.40
C ARG A 10 -0.93 -7.16 13.11
N CYS A 11 -1.46 -8.37 13.11
CA CYS A 11 -2.21 -8.92 11.97
C CYS A 11 -3.44 -8.09 11.63
N SER A 12 -4.25 -7.77 12.64
CA SER A 12 -5.45 -6.92 12.47
C SER A 12 -5.08 -5.57 11.87
N SER A 13 -3.99 -4.95 12.34
CA SER A 13 -3.52 -3.66 11.83
C SER A 13 -3.08 -3.72 10.37
N LEU A 14 -2.35 -4.79 9.97
CA LEU A 14 -1.95 -5.00 8.58
C LEU A 14 -3.16 -5.26 7.67
N LEU A 15 -4.10 -6.09 8.12
CA LEU A 15 -5.32 -6.38 7.38
C LEU A 15 -6.20 -5.13 7.23
N ALA A 16 -6.34 -4.32 8.28
CA ALA A 16 -7.06 -3.05 8.22
C ALA A 16 -6.45 -2.07 7.20
N ALA A 17 -5.11 -2.00 7.14
CA ALA A 17 -4.42 -1.22 6.12
C ALA A 17 -4.68 -1.73 4.69
N LEU A 18 -4.98 -3.02 4.49
CA LEU A 18 -5.37 -3.58 3.20
C LEU A 18 -6.88 -3.55 2.94
N ALA A 19 -7.72 -3.36 3.95
CA ALA A 19 -9.18 -3.45 3.88
C ALA A 19 -9.84 -2.25 3.16
N ALA A 20 -9.34 -1.86 1.99
CA ALA A 20 -9.99 -0.97 1.05
C ALA A 20 -9.70 -1.44 -0.39
N PRO A 21 -10.70 -1.48 -1.29
CA PRO A 21 -10.52 -1.94 -2.67
C PRO A 21 -9.38 -1.22 -3.40
N GLU A 22 -9.29 0.11 -3.27
CA GLU A 22 -8.25 0.89 -3.92
C GLU A 22 -6.84 0.58 -3.40
N ARG A 23 -6.70 0.31 -2.09
CA ARG A 23 -5.40 -0.07 -1.51
C ARG A 23 -4.94 -1.44 -2.01
N LEU A 24 -5.84 -2.40 -2.15
CA LEU A 24 -5.53 -3.70 -2.77
C LEU A 24 -5.13 -3.55 -4.24
N ARG A 25 -5.82 -2.70 -5.00
CA ARG A 25 -5.47 -2.41 -6.40
C ARG A 25 -4.08 -1.80 -6.52
N ILE A 26 -3.73 -0.85 -5.65
CA ILE A 26 -2.39 -0.24 -5.58
C ILE A 26 -1.32 -1.29 -5.27
N VAL A 27 -1.52 -2.11 -4.23
CA VAL A 27 -0.54 -3.15 -3.85
C VAL A 27 -0.34 -4.15 -4.99
N ARG A 28 -1.43 -4.61 -5.62
CA ARG A 28 -1.34 -5.53 -6.77
C ARG A 28 -0.64 -4.92 -7.97
N PHE A 29 -0.89 -3.64 -8.26
CA PHE A 29 -0.24 -2.93 -9.35
C PHE A 29 1.27 -2.78 -9.10
N LEU A 30 1.66 -2.44 -7.86
CA LEU A 30 3.07 -2.28 -7.47
C LEU A 30 3.81 -3.60 -7.25
N ALA A 31 3.10 -4.71 -7.09
CA ALA A 31 3.71 -6.04 -7.06
C ALA A 31 4.38 -6.42 -8.40
N ALA A 32 3.98 -5.79 -9.51
CA ALA A 32 4.62 -5.95 -10.81
C ALA A 32 5.91 -5.12 -10.97
N GLY A 33 6.17 -4.17 -10.05
CA GLY A 33 7.38 -3.35 -10.06
C GLY A 33 7.15 -1.94 -9.50
N PRO A 34 8.24 -1.21 -9.20
CA PRO A 34 8.15 0.17 -8.71
C PRO A 34 7.54 1.08 -9.78
N GLN A 35 6.68 2.01 -9.36
CA GLN A 35 6.02 2.96 -10.24
C GLN A 35 6.01 4.34 -9.60
N ASN A 36 6.00 5.38 -10.43
CA ASN A 36 5.81 6.75 -9.96
C ASN A 36 4.31 7.02 -9.67
N VAL A 37 4.04 8.02 -8.84
CA VAL A 37 2.68 8.34 -8.36
C VAL A 37 1.73 8.68 -9.52
N SER A 38 2.20 9.43 -10.51
CA SER A 38 1.41 9.82 -11.68
C SER A 38 0.96 8.61 -12.52
N THR A 39 1.85 7.63 -12.71
CA THR A 39 1.55 6.38 -13.40
C THR A 39 0.51 5.57 -12.63
N ILE A 40 0.61 5.51 -11.30
CA ILE A 40 -0.38 4.81 -10.46
C ILE A 40 -1.75 5.47 -10.59
N ALA A 41 -1.83 6.81 -10.46
CA ALA A 41 -3.09 7.56 -10.58
C ALA A 41 -3.76 7.32 -11.94
N LYS A 42 -2.97 7.39 -13.02
CA LYS A 42 -3.44 7.20 -14.40
C LYS A 42 -3.93 5.76 -14.65
N ASN A 43 -3.17 4.75 -14.24
CA ASN A 43 -3.51 3.34 -14.53
C ASN A 43 -4.67 2.83 -13.68
N LEU A 44 -4.83 3.34 -12.45
CA LEU A 44 -5.89 2.91 -11.55
C LEU A 44 -7.14 3.81 -11.61
N CYS A 45 -7.08 4.91 -12.35
CA CYS A 45 -8.14 5.93 -12.41
C CYS A 45 -8.54 6.46 -11.03
N ILE A 46 -7.55 6.66 -10.15
CA ILE A 46 -7.75 7.17 -8.78
C ILE A 46 -7.40 8.66 -8.75
N PRO A 47 -8.28 9.54 -8.22
CA PRO A 47 -7.95 10.95 -8.02
C PRO A 47 -6.70 11.14 -7.14
N ASN A 48 -5.84 12.11 -7.47
CA ASN A 48 -4.56 12.34 -6.78
C ASN A 48 -4.68 12.59 -5.26
N ASN A 49 -5.77 13.24 -4.80
CA ASN A 49 -5.98 13.47 -3.37
C ASN A 49 -6.20 12.13 -2.62
N ASN A 50 -7.02 11.25 -3.19
CA ASN A 50 -7.36 9.95 -2.64
C ASN A 50 -6.16 9.02 -2.72
N LEU A 51 -5.41 9.05 -3.83
CA LEU A 51 -4.20 8.27 -3.98
C LEU A 51 -3.14 8.61 -2.93
N SER A 52 -2.93 9.90 -2.65
CA SER A 52 -1.95 10.34 -1.65
C SER A 52 -2.26 9.77 -0.26
N HIS A 53 -3.54 9.81 0.14
CA HIS A 53 -4.00 9.20 1.38
C HIS A 53 -3.78 7.68 1.41
N HIS A 54 -4.18 6.97 0.35
CA HIS A 54 -3.96 5.52 0.24
C HIS A 54 -2.49 5.12 0.32
N LEU A 55 -1.62 5.83 -0.40
CA LEU A 55 -0.18 5.58 -0.38
C LEU A 55 0.41 5.87 1.01
N ALA A 56 -0.07 6.89 1.72
CA ALA A 56 0.38 7.20 3.08
C ALA A 56 0.00 6.09 4.06
N THR A 57 -1.27 5.63 4.04
CA THR A 57 -1.73 4.50 4.85
C THR A 57 -0.88 3.25 4.61
N LEU A 58 -0.64 2.90 3.34
CA LEU A 58 0.13 1.71 2.97
C LEU A 58 1.62 1.83 3.34
N THR A 59 2.20 3.04 3.24
CA THR A 59 3.59 3.29 3.66
C THR A 59 3.72 3.18 5.18
N ASN A 60 2.80 3.78 5.94
CA ASN A 60 2.81 3.72 7.41
C ASN A 60 2.63 2.29 7.94
N ALA A 61 1.88 1.45 7.21
CA ALA A 61 1.72 0.04 7.50
C ALA A 61 2.87 -0.85 6.96
N ASN A 62 3.93 -0.26 6.39
CA ASN A 62 5.11 -0.94 5.83
C ASN A 62 4.83 -1.84 4.60
N PHE A 63 3.71 -1.64 3.90
CA PHE A 63 3.45 -2.34 2.64
C PHE A 63 4.22 -1.75 1.46
N LEU A 64 4.52 -0.45 1.51
CA LEU A 64 5.20 0.26 0.43
C LEU A 64 6.44 0.96 0.95
N ARG A 65 7.46 1.06 0.09
CA ARG A 65 8.60 1.95 0.27
C ARG A 65 8.48 3.10 -0.72
N ARG A 66 8.82 4.30 -0.28
CA ARG A 66 8.88 5.49 -1.13
C ARG A 66 10.34 5.88 -1.35
N GLU A 67 10.66 6.24 -2.57
CA GLU A 67 11.95 6.82 -2.96
C GLU A 67 11.67 8.14 -3.67
N HIS A 68 12.34 9.22 -3.26
CA HIS A 68 12.29 10.49 -3.95
C HIS A 68 13.49 10.57 -4.90
N ARG A 69 13.21 10.58 -6.21
CA ARG A 69 14.21 10.85 -7.24
C ARG A 69 13.93 12.25 -7.77
N GLY A 70 14.81 13.19 -7.42
CA GLY A 70 14.78 14.58 -7.89
C GLY A 70 15.13 14.70 -9.36
#